data_AF-A0A8T3XZ46-F1
#
_entry.id   AF-A0A8T3XZ46-F1
#
_cell.length_a   1.000
_cell.length_b   1.000
_cell.length_c   1.000
_cell.angle_alpha   90.00
_cell.angle_beta   90.00
_cell.angle_gamma   90.00
#
_symmetry.space_group_name_H-M   'P 1'
#
loop_
_entity.id
_entity.type
_entity.pdbx_description
1 polymer ?
#
loop_
_entity_poly.entity_id
_entity_poly.type
_entity_poly.pdbx_seq_one_letter_code
_entity_poly.pdbx_strand_id
1 'polypeptide(L)'
;MNEKNEVKSLGKYNKPGFKEITMEKPREIDATGTKRPWKMDPKGYFLIRVNSDLGKIEAAFCDYKENKVRIIIRGDNPMEVYTIMLKEELVQNLDHAADLGVELEKAYIALKHGKKYTQDKIDLEEN
;
A
#
# COMPACT_ATOMS: atom_id res chain seq x y z
N MET A 1 -15.77 -30.61 34.86
CA MET A 1 -14.85 -30.62 33.72
C MET A 1 -14.30 -29.20 33.59
N ASN A 2 -13.05 -28.97 33.99
CA ASN A 2 -12.42 -27.65 33.88
C ASN A 2 -11.84 -27.53 32.47
N GLU A 3 -12.48 -26.73 31.60
CA GLU A 3 -11.82 -26.20 30.41
C GLU A 3 -10.67 -25.31 30.87
N LYS A 4 -9.45 -25.84 30.84
CA LYS A 4 -8.25 -25.01 30.97
C LYS A 4 -8.25 -24.10 29.74
N ASN A 5 -8.43 -22.79 29.94
CA ASN A 5 -8.10 -21.78 28.92
C ASN A 5 -6.60 -21.91 28.63
N GLU A 6 -6.26 -22.68 27.61
CA GLU A 6 -4.87 -22.90 27.23
C GLU A 6 -4.39 -21.69 26.42
N VAL A 7 -3.70 -20.77 27.11
CA VAL A 7 -3.11 -19.58 26.50
C VAL A 7 -1.95 -20.02 25.61
N LYS A 8 -2.10 -19.87 24.29
CA LYS A 8 -1.06 -20.25 23.32
C LYS A 8 -0.07 -19.09 23.10
N SER A 9 1.22 -19.30 23.34
CA SER A 9 2.26 -18.33 22.97
C SER A 9 2.46 -18.31 21.45
N LEU A 10 2.61 -17.11 20.89
CA LEU A 10 2.89 -16.88 19.46
C LEU A 10 4.32 -16.35 19.23
N GLY A 11 5.13 -16.28 20.28
CA GLY A 11 6.49 -15.73 20.24
C GLY A 11 6.56 -14.24 20.63
N LYS A 12 7.68 -13.60 20.29
CA LYS A 12 7.99 -12.20 20.57
C LYS A 12 8.34 -11.49 19.27
N TYR A 13 7.90 -10.24 19.11
CA TYR A 13 8.48 -9.37 18.08
C TYR A 13 9.94 -9.10 18.43
N ASN A 14 10.84 -9.26 17.46
CA ASN A 14 12.28 -8.96 17.59
C ASN A 14 12.56 -7.45 17.60
N LYS A 15 11.77 -6.66 18.33
CA LYS A 15 11.98 -5.23 18.55
C LYS A 15 12.09 -4.95 20.05
N PRO A 16 12.97 -4.03 20.50
CA PRO A 16 13.09 -3.67 21.90
C PRO A 16 11.74 -3.23 22.49
N GLY A 17 11.43 -3.70 23.70
CA GLY A 17 10.22 -3.31 24.44
C GLY A 17 8.98 -4.17 24.20
N PHE A 18 9.00 -5.13 23.27
CA PHE A 18 7.87 -6.03 23.04
C PHE A 18 7.88 -7.21 24.01
N LYS A 19 6.71 -7.48 24.62
CA LYS A 19 6.46 -8.65 25.47
C LYS A 19 6.07 -9.86 24.62
N GLU A 20 6.01 -11.02 25.28
CA GLU A 20 5.46 -12.24 24.68
C GLU A 20 4.01 -12.05 24.26
N ILE A 21 3.69 -12.52 23.06
CA ILE A 21 2.34 -12.47 22.51
C ILE A 21 1.63 -13.74 22.89
N THR A 22 0.47 -13.59 23.50
CA THR A 22 -0.42 -14.68 23.89
C THR A 22 -1.72 -14.62 23.11
N MET A 23 -2.22 -15.77 22.68
CA MET A 23 -3.48 -15.91 21.97
C MET A 23 -4.51 -16.54 22.91
N GLU A 24 -5.29 -15.69 23.57
CA GLU A 24 -6.43 -16.12 24.39
C GLU A 24 -7.71 -15.62 23.73
N LYS A 25 -8.43 -16.53 23.05
CA LYS A 25 -9.76 -16.29 22.45
C LYS A 25 -9.84 -14.99 21.61
N PRO A 26 -9.06 -14.85 20.53
CA PRO A 26 -9.12 -13.66 19.70
C PRO A 26 -10.50 -13.51 19.04
N ARG A 27 -10.91 -12.27 18.79
CA ARG A 27 -12.05 -11.99 17.92
C ARG A 27 -11.61 -12.21 16.47
N GLU A 28 -12.29 -13.13 15.79
CA GLU A 28 -12.11 -13.37 14.36
C GLU A 28 -13.13 -12.57 13.55
N ILE A 29 -12.69 -11.97 12.45
CA ILE A 29 -13.52 -11.18 11.54
C ILE A 29 -13.21 -11.65 10.13
N ASP A 30 -14.21 -12.18 9.42
CA ASP A 30 -14.09 -12.51 8.00
C ASP A 30 -14.26 -11.23 7.17
N ALA A 31 -13.25 -10.91 6.37
CA ALA A 31 -13.26 -9.74 5.49
C ALA A 31 -13.81 -10.05 4.08
N THR A 32 -14.12 -11.32 3.77
CA THR A 32 -14.53 -11.77 2.43
C THR A 32 -15.75 -11.00 1.94
N GLY A 33 -15.65 -10.45 0.72
CA GLY A 33 -16.74 -9.70 0.09
C GLY A 33 -16.96 -8.29 0.66
N THR A 34 -16.13 -7.83 1.61
CA THR A 34 -16.18 -6.46 2.10
C THR A 34 -15.91 -5.50 0.95
N LYS A 35 -16.81 -4.52 0.77
CA LYS A 35 -16.66 -3.47 -0.23
C LYS A 35 -16.24 -2.18 0.43
N ARG A 36 -15.32 -1.49 -0.20
CA ARG A 36 -14.93 -0.15 0.19
C ARG A 36 -15.85 0.88 -0.48
N PRO A 37 -16.40 1.87 0.25
CA PRO A 37 -17.07 2.99 -0.37
C PRO A 37 -16.06 3.86 -1.14
N TRP A 38 -16.38 4.23 -2.37
CA TRP A 38 -15.52 5.11 -3.16
C TRP A 38 -15.47 6.49 -2.51
N LYS A 39 -14.25 6.99 -2.26
CA LYS A 39 -14.03 8.34 -1.73
C LYS A 39 -12.75 8.92 -2.31
N MET A 40 -12.91 10.10 -2.91
CA MET A 40 -11.80 10.88 -3.44
C MET A 40 -10.97 11.50 -2.31
N ASP A 41 -9.64 11.54 -2.48
CA ASP A 41 -8.77 12.27 -1.55
C ASP A 41 -8.89 13.77 -1.79
N PRO A 42 -9.09 14.61 -0.76
CA PRO A 42 -9.19 16.06 -0.96
C PRO A 42 -7.95 16.70 -1.60
N LYS A 43 -6.76 16.11 -1.44
CA LYS A 43 -5.50 16.71 -1.90
C LYS A 43 -5.27 16.55 -3.40
N GLY A 44 -5.64 15.40 -3.96
CA GLY A 44 -5.32 15.06 -5.33
C GLY A 44 -5.38 13.56 -5.57
N TYR A 45 -4.91 13.15 -6.75
CA TYR A 45 -4.76 11.75 -7.13
C TYR A 45 -3.36 11.51 -7.71
N PHE A 46 -3.02 10.24 -7.91
CA PHE A 46 -1.76 9.86 -8.51
C PHE A 46 -1.97 9.11 -9.82
N LEU A 47 -1.11 9.42 -10.78
CA LEU A 47 -0.89 8.60 -11.96
C LEU A 47 0.43 7.85 -11.76
N ILE A 48 0.37 6.53 -11.69
CA ILE A 48 1.53 5.67 -11.47
C ILE A 48 1.89 5.01 -12.79
N ARG A 49 3.19 4.89 -13.05
CA ARG A 49 3.71 4.11 -14.17
C ARG A 49 5.03 3.44 -13.84
N VAL A 50 5.32 2.37 -14.58
CA VAL A 50 6.66 1.78 -14.66
C VAL A 50 7.45 2.57 -15.72
N ASN A 51 8.56 3.17 -15.30
CA ASN A 51 9.48 3.84 -16.21
C ASN A 51 10.64 2.88 -16.52
N SER A 52 10.50 2.11 -17.60
CA SER A 52 11.49 1.10 -18.00
C SER A 52 12.84 1.69 -18.38
N ASP A 53 12.86 2.90 -18.97
CA ASP A 53 14.10 3.57 -19.37
C ASP A 53 14.96 3.95 -18.17
N LEU A 54 14.32 4.41 -17.08
CA LEU A 54 15.00 4.77 -15.84
C LEU A 54 15.13 3.59 -14.87
N GLY A 55 14.41 2.49 -15.11
CA GLY A 55 14.32 1.36 -14.18
C GLY A 55 13.65 1.74 -12.86
N LYS A 56 12.61 2.60 -12.88
CA LYS A 56 11.98 3.19 -11.67
C LYS A 56 10.47 3.13 -11.68
N ILE A 57 9.88 3.14 -10.49
CA ILE A 57 8.47 3.45 -10.30
C ILE A 57 8.33 4.98 -10.33
N GLU A 58 7.36 5.48 -11.08
CA GLU A 58 7.06 6.90 -11.15
C GLU A 58 5.63 7.16 -10.71
N ALA A 59 5.44 8.04 -9.73
CA ALA A 59 4.14 8.49 -9.26
C ALA A 59 4.01 10.00 -9.45
N ALA A 60 3.09 10.41 -10.32
CA ALA A 60 2.79 11.81 -10.59
C ALA A 60 1.58 12.25 -9.77
N PHE A 61 1.78 13.20 -8.86
CA PHE A 61 0.70 13.82 -8.09
C PHE A 61 -0.02 14.88 -8.93
N CYS A 62 -1.33 14.75 -9.03
CA CYS A 62 -2.21 15.62 -9.79
C CYS A 62 -3.20 16.34 -8.87
N ASP A 63 -3.30 17.66 -9.02
CA ASP A 63 -4.32 18.43 -8.31
C ASP A 63 -5.67 18.42 -9.06
N TYR A 64 -6.78 18.48 -8.31
CA TYR A 64 -8.13 18.50 -8.91
C TYR A 64 -8.54 19.84 -9.49
N LYS A 65 -7.94 20.95 -9.04
CA LYS A 65 -8.40 22.29 -9.41
C LYS A 65 -8.08 22.60 -10.87
N GLU A 66 -6.90 22.20 -11.30
CA GLU A 66 -6.39 22.48 -12.65
C GLU A 66 -6.09 21.20 -13.45
N ASN A 67 -6.24 20.02 -12.84
CA ASN A 67 -5.85 18.74 -13.45
C ASN A 67 -4.40 18.74 -13.96
N LYS A 68 -3.49 19.32 -13.17
CA LYS A 68 -2.07 19.42 -13.51
C LYS A 68 -1.25 18.50 -12.63
N VAL A 69 -0.26 17.88 -13.25
CA VAL A 69 0.84 17.24 -12.52
C VAL A 69 1.61 18.33 -11.78
N ARG A 70 1.69 18.23 -10.46
CA ARG A 70 2.43 19.18 -9.60
C ARG A 70 3.77 18.62 -9.18
N ILE A 71 3.84 17.33 -8.90
CA ILE A 71 5.05 16.66 -8.39
C ILE A 71 5.17 15.31 -9.09
N ILE A 72 6.38 14.94 -9.48
CA ILE A 72 6.70 13.60 -9.94
C ILE A 72 7.72 13.00 -8.97
N ILE A 73 7.32 11.90 -8.33
CA ILE A 73 8.16 11.15 -7.39
C ILE A 73 8.64 9.89 -8.11
N ARG A 74 9.93 9.60 -8.02
CA ARG A 74 10.54 8.40 -8.57
C ARG A 74 11.33 7.67 -7.51
N GLY A 75 11.22 6.35 -7.48
CA GLY A 75 11.96 5.50 -6.56
C GLY A 75 12.26 4.14 -7.15
N ASP A 76 13.23 3.46 -6.57
CA ASP A 76 13.63 2.12 -6.97
C ASP A 76 12.72 1.05 -6.32
N ASN A 77 11.98 1.43 -5.27
CA ASN A 77 11.00 0.61 -4.57
C ASN A 77 9.82 1.46 -4.04
N PRO A 78 8.69 0.82 -3.66
CA PRO A 78 7.51 1.52 -3.14
C PRO A 78 7.78 2.35 -1.89
N MET A 79 8.67 1.87 -1.01
CA MET A 79 8.95 2.53 0.27
C MET A 79 9.56 3.90 0.10
N GLU A 80 10.47 4.08 -0.83
CA GLU A 80 11.00 5.40 -1.19
C GLU A 80 9.89 6.33 -1.68
N VAL A 81 9.04 5.85 -2.58
CA VAL A 81 7.98 6.66 -3.20
C VAL A 81 6.94 7.10 -2.17
N TYR A 82 6.35 6.17 -1.39
CA TYR A 82 5.35 6.55 -0.41
C TYR A 82 5.96 7.37 0.74
N THR A 83 7.24 7.18 1.09
CA THR A 83 7.89 7.98 2.13
C THR A 83 7.94 9.46 1.72
N ILE A 84 8.23 9.74 0.46
CA ILE A 84 8.17 11.11 -0.06
C ILE A 84 6.72 11.61 -0.13
N MET A 85 5.75 10.80 -0.57
CA MET A 85 4.33 11.20 -0.56
C MET A 85 3.85 11.63 0.85
N LEU A 86 4.27 10.90 1.89
CA LEU A 86 3.93 11.22 3.27
C LEU A 86 4.67 12.45 3.78
N LYS A 87 5.97 12.57 3.49
CA LYS A 87 6.80 13.72 3.90
C LYS A 87 6.32 15.03 3.28
N GLU A 88 5.90 14.99 2.02
CA GLU A 88 5.33 16.13 1.29
C GLU A 88 3.82 16.30 1.57
N GLU A 89 3.26 15.50 2.48
CA GLU A 89 1.86 15.53 2.87
C GLU A 89 0.90 15.51 1.67
N LEU A 90 1.10 14.62 0.70
CA LEU A 90 0.31 14.59 -0.54
C LEU A 90 -0.97 13.73 -0.44
N VAL A 91 -1.11 12.97 0.65
CA VAL A 91 -2.25 12.08 0.92
C VAL A 91 -2.91 12.50 2.22
N GLN A 92 -4.23 12.53 2.25
CA GLN A 92 -5.01 12.84 3.45
C GLN A 92 -5.86 11.66 3.91
N ASN A 93 -6.46 10.91 2.98
CA ASN A 93 -7.30 9.78 3.30
C ASN A 93 -6.45 8.50 3.45
N LEU A 94 -6.55 7.83 4.60
CA LEU A 94 -5.83 6.57 4.86
C LEU A 94 -6.19 5.47 3.85
N ASP A 95 -7.44 5.43 3.41
CA ASP A 95 -7.84 4.48 2.39
C ASP A 95 -7.10 4.71 1.06
N HIS A 96 -6.92 5.97 0.65
CA HIS A 96 -6.16 6.29 -0.56
C HIS A 96 -4.69 5.93 -0.37
N ALA A 97 -4.14 6.12 0.84
CA ALA A 97 -2.80 5.64 1.16
C ALA A 97 -2.67 4.11 1.03
N ALA A 98 -3.70 3.36 1.42
CA ALA A 98 -3.73 1.90 1.26
C ALA A 98 -3.78 1.48 -0.22
N ASP A 99 -4.65 2.12 -1.02
CA ASP A 99 -4.72 1.89 -2.47
C ASP A 99 -3.37 2.19 -3.14
N LEU A 100 -2.74 3.33 -2.81
CA LEU A 100 -1.43 3.71 -3.34
C LEU A 100 -0.35 2.68 -2.99
N GLY A 101 -0.37 2.12 -1.78
CA GLY A 101 0.55 1.05 -1.41
C GLY A 101 0.42 -0.17 -2.33
N VAL A 102 -0.81 -0.57 -2.63
CA VAL A 102 -1.11 -1.69 -3.55
C VAL A 102 -0.65 -1.38 -4.98
N GLU A 103 -0.96 -0.20 -5.50
CA GLU A 103 -0.55 0.20 -6.86
C GLU A 103 0.97 0.32 -7.00
N LEU A 104 1.65 0.91 -6.02
CA LEU A 104 3.11 1.03 -6.02
C LEU A 104 3.79 -0.34 -5.97
N GLU A 105 3.29 -1.27 -5.16
CA GLU A 105 3.83 -2.63 -5.11
C GLU A 105 3.61 -3.38 -6.43
N LYS A 106 2.42 -3.26 -7.05
CA LYS A 106 2.17 -3.82 -8.38
C LYS A 106 3.12 -3.25 -9.44
N ALA A 107 3.34 -1.94 -9.44
CA ALA A 107 4.28 -1.31 -10.35
C ALA A 107 5.73 -1.79 -10.10
N TYR A 108 6.12 -1.98 -8.84
CA TYR A 108 7.42 -2.52 -8.47
C TYR A 108 7.62 -3.95 -8.99
N ILE A 109 6.65 -4.84 -8.75
CA ILE A 109 6.67 -6.22 -9.23
C ILE A 109 6.73 -6.24 -10.76
N ALA A 110 5.94 -5.40 -11.43
CA ALA A 110 5.97 -5.28 -12.88
C ALA A 110 7.35 -4.88 -13.41
N LEU A 111 7.97 -3.88 -12.80
CA LEU A 111 9.32 -3.45 -13.14
C LEU A 111 10.35 -4.57 -12.93
N LYS A 112 10.28 -5.30 -11.80
CA LYS A 112 11.26 -6.35 -11.46
C LYS A 112 11.14 -7.60 -12.33
N HIS A 113 9.93 -7.93 -12.75
CA HIS A 113 9.66 -9.16 -13.50
C HIS A 113 9.40 -8.93 -14.98
N GLY A 114 9.48 -7.69 -15.46
CA GLY A 114 9.15 -7.37 -16.85
C GLY A 114 7.71 -7.75 -17.17
N LYS A 115 6.76 -7.48 -16.26
CA LYS A 115 5.32 -7.62 -16.49
C LYS A 115 4.72 -6.29 -16.91
N LYS A 116 3.53 -6.33 -17.50
CA LYS A 116 2.75 -5.14 -17.81
C LYS A 116 1.93 -4.71 -16.60
N TYR A 117 2.13 -3.46 -16.20
CA TYR A 117 1.34 -2.78 -15.19
C TYR A 117 0.30 -1.87 -15.85
N THR A 118 -0.94 -1.94 -15.38
CA THR A 118 -2.01 -0.99 -15.68
C THR A 118 -2.67 -0.64 -14.36
N GLN A 119 -2.69 0.65 -14.03
CA GLN A 119 -3.31 1.15 -12.79
C GLN A 119 -4.78 0.71 -12.69
N ASP A 120 -5.25 0.47 -11.47
CA ASP A 120 -6.62 0.04 -11.13
C ASP A 120 -7.04 -1.34 -11.65
N LYS A 121 -6.19 -2.05 -12.41
CA LYS A 121 -6.40 -3.47 -12.69
C LYS A 121 -6.04 -4.30 -11.48
N ILE A 122 -6.83 -5.34 -11.23
CA ILE A 122 -6.60 -6.28 -10.13
C ILE A 122 -5.27 -7.01 -10.35
N ASP A 123 -5.05 -7.51 -11.56
CA ASP A 123 -3.91 -8.37 -11.88
C ASP A 123 -2.87 -7.66 -12.77
N LEU A 124 -1.62 -8.12 -12.64
CA LEU A 124 -0.56 -7.81 -13.58
C LEU A 124 -0.70 -8.70 -14.82
N GLU A 125 -0.35 -8.16 -15.98
CA GLU A 125 -0.42 -8.85 -17.26
C GLU A 125 0.98 -9.28 -17.72
N GLU A 126 1.05 -10.31 -18.56
CA GLU A 126 2.29 -10.64 -19.27
C GLU A 126 2.56 -9.58 -20.36
N ASN A 127 3.84 -9.33 -20.63
CA ASN A 127 4.28 -8.39 -21.67
C ASN A 127 4.24 -9.01 -23.07
#